data_AF-A0A7V3AHN0-F1
#
_entry.id   AF-A0A7V3AHN0-F1
#
_cell.length_a   1.000
_cell.length_b   1.000
_cell.length_c   1.000
_cell.angle_alpha   90.00
_cell.angle_beta   90.00
_cell.angle_gamma   90.00
#
_symmetry.space_group_name_H-M   'P 1'
#
loop_
_entity.id
_entity.type
_entity.pdbx_description
1 polymer ?
#
loop_
_entity_poly.entity_id
_entity_poly.type
_entity_poly.pdbx_seq_one_letter_code
_entity_poly.pdbx_strand_id
1 'polypeptide(L)'
;MIFDSHKFIAVAAPHHGQSWGSLILIDPRVPDDDAMAPVKRLTPEVGFPESQGGGQVYGTPWPLSENYHLCVYDSSMQPGAGQEGGGFRRGDYGIYLVDAFGNRELVYRDPEIGCLSPIPLRARTKPPATPSPSLPAERNRPTQVGDPGEATMLVMDVYNSLKPWPKDADIKAIRVYQVLPMPMPSGGGFFPHETGQRIAGAGDSVVPARWVLGTAPVESDGSAHFKVPANRELFFQALDSRGLAVQSMRSATYVRNGERLSCQGCHEPKSHAPAAPKGPPLALKREPSVLQPDVPGSNPFSYPKLVQPVLEKNCVDCHEKNKGKAPNLGREPMKNKWFASYNSLLPYAFTDYKDALRTTPGQFGARASKLFNMLEKGHHDLKLSPEDLHRITLWLDTSSMFYGVYEKEGGEAMLRGEDPKPTLE
;
A
#
# COMPACT_ATOMS: atom_id res chain seq x y z
N MET A 1 -0.46 19.13 -16.88
CA MET A 1 0.28 19.01 -18.15
C MET A 1 0.45 20.40 -18.72
N ILE A 2 1.65 20.73 -19.18
CA ILE A 2 1.93 22.03 -19.80
C ILE A 2 1.42 21.99 -21.25
N PHE A 3 0.81 23.08 -21.72
CA PHE A 3 0.32 23.16 -23.09
C PHE A 3 1.47 22.97 -24.09
N ASP A 4 1.28 22.15 -25.12
CA ASP A 4 2.28 21.78 -26.14
C ASP A 4 3.60 21.19 -25.58
N SER A 5 3.57 20.60 -24.38
CA SER A 5 4.73 19.96 -23.76
C SER A 5 4.34 18.63 -23.12
N HIS A 6 5.30 17.69 -23.07
CA HIS A 6 5.15 16.42 -22.36
C HIS A 6 5.38 16.55 -20.85
N LYS A 7 5.80 17.71 -20.37
CA LYS A 7 6.11 17.97 -18.95
C LYS A 7 4.86 18.38 -18.16
N PHE A 8 4.96 18.22 -16.85
CA PHE A 8 3.97 18.67 -15.88
C PHE A 8 4.60 19.71 -14.97
N ILE A 9 3.85 20.74 -14.61
CA ILE A 9 4.15 21.55 -13.43
C ILE A 9 3.35 21.01 -12.25
N ALA A 10 3.98 20.93 -11.08
CA ALA A 10 3.38 20.50 -9.84
C ALA A 10 3.94 21.31 -8.66
N VAL A 11 3.35 21.10 -7.48
CA VAL A 11 3.82 21.66 -6.22
C VAL A 11 4.39 20.52 -5.37
N ALA A 12 5.62 20.68 -4.90
CA ALA A 12 6.20 19.82 -3.87
C ALA A 12 5.71 20.30 -2.49
N ALA A 13 4.54 19.79 -2.08
CA ALA A 13 3.87 20.12 -0.83
C ALA A 13 4.23 19.15 0.32
N PRO A 14 4.08 19.56 1.59
CA PRO A 14 4.19 18.65 2.74
C PRO A 14 3.03 17.66 2.79
N HIS A 15 3.27 16.50 3.40
CA HIS A 15 2.28 15.51 3.78
C HIS A 15 1.39 15.99 4.95
N HIS A 16 1.99 16.63 5.96
CA HIS A 16 1.33 17.14 7.18
C HIS A 16 1.09 18.66 7.14
N GLY A 17 0.71 19.20 5.99
CA GLY A 17 0.45 20.63 5.86
C GLY A 17 -0.57 20.95 4.78
N GLN A 18 -0.53 22.18 4.29
CA GLN A 18 -1.35 22.61 3.16
C GLN A 18 -0.68 22.21 1.85
N SER A 19 -1.43 22.16 0.76
CA SER A 19 -0.93 21.74 -0.57
C SER A 19 -0.08 22.83 -1.26
N TRP A 20 0.86 23.42 -0.54
CA TRP A 20 1.74 24.52 -0.96
C TRP A 20 3.20 24.21 -0.65
N GLY A 21 4.12 24.74 -1.45
CA GLY A 21 5.54 24.44 -1.34
C GLY A 21 6.34 24.97 -2.52
N SER A 22 7.34 24.22 -2.96
CA SER A 22 8.15 24.61 -4.13
C SER A 22 7.44 24.24 -5.44
N LEU A 23 7.57 25.06 -6.48
CA LEU A 23 7.17 24.67 -7.82
C LEU A 23 8.21 23.71 -8.43
N ILE A 24 7.73 22.63 -9.03
CA ILE A 24 8.55 21.62 -9.69
C ILE A 24 8.01 21.31 -11.09
N LEU A 25 8.93 20.94 -11.98
CA LEU A 25 8.63 20.34 -13.26
C LEU A 25 8.88 18.83 -13.19
N ILE A 26 8.00 18.05 -13.80
CA ILE A 26 8.12 16.59 -13.92
C ILE A 26 8.19 16.24 -15.40
N ASP A 27 9.26 15.56 -15.80
CA ASP A 27 9.41 15.00 -17.14
C ASP A 27 9.24 13.48 -17.11
N PRO A 28 8.08 12.95 -17.54
CA PRO A 28 7.81 11.50 -17.49
C PRO A 28 8.67 10.68 -18.46
N ARG A 29 9.43 11.32 -19.36
CA ARG A 29 10.35 10.63 -20.28
C ARG A 29 11.71 10.37 -19.66
N VAL A 30 12.06 11.09 -18.59
CA VAL A 30 13.27 10.82 -17.81
C VAL A 30 12.98 9.61 -16.91
N PRO A 31 13.82 8.57 -16.93
CA PRO A 31 13.66 7.44 -16.03
C PRO A 31 13.72 7.87 -14.56
N ASP A 32 12.86 7.29 -13.73
CA ASP A 32 12.94 7.43 -12.28
C ASP A 32 14.12 6.60 -11.76
N ASP A 33 15.07 7.26 -11.12
CA ASP A 33 16.28 6.70 -10.54
C ASP A 33 16.16 6.45 -9.03
N ASP A 34 14.94 6.57 -8.48
CA ASP A 34 14.66 6.57 -7.05
C ASP A 34 15.33 7.72 -6.27
N ALA A 35 15.81 8.75 -6.97
CA ALA A 35 16.51 9.91 -6.41
C ALA A 35 16.04 11.24 -7.01
N MET A 36 14.87 11.27 -7.65
CA MET A 36 14.20 12.45 -8.24
C MET A 36 14.72 12.89 -9.62
N ALA A 37 15.40 12.04 -10.40
CA ALA A 37 15.84 12.39 -11.76
C ALA A 37 14.74 13.01 -12.66
N PRO A 38 13.47 12.55 -12.63
CA PRO A 38 12.40 13.14 -13.43
C PRO A 38 11.97 14.55 -12.99
N VAL A 39 12.44 15.01 -11.83
CA VAL A 39 11.95 16.22 -11.17
C VAL A 39 13.00 17.32 -11.23
N LYS A 40 12.62 18.46 -11.82
CA LYS A 40 13.41 19.69 -11.77
C LYS A 40 12.70 20.72 -10.89
N ARG A 41 13.41 21.29 -9.91
CA ARG A 41 12.87 22.38 -9.09
C ARG A 41 12.89 23.69 -9.89
N LEU A 42 11.73 24.35 -9.99
CA LEU A 42 11.57 25.63 -10.69
C LEU A 42 11.87 26.81 -9.77
N THR A 43 11.56 26.66 -8.48
CA THR A 43 11.79 27.67 -7.43
C THR A 43 12.81 27.13 -6.42
N PRO A 44 14.11 27.07 -6.78
CA PRO A 44 15.15 26.44 -5.96
C PRO A 44 15.45 27.14 -4.64
N GLU A 45 15.09 28.40 -4.50
CA GLU A 45 15.23 29.19 -3.29
C GLU A 45 14.31 28.72 -2.16
N VAL A 46 13.26 27.95 -2.48
CA VAL A 46 12.36 27.35 -1.49
C VAL A 46 12.76 25.89 -1.33
N GLY A 47 13.04 25.49 -0.09
CA GLY A 47 13.20 24.09 0.27
C GLY A 47 11.90 23.31 0.11
N PHE A 48 11.97 21.98 0.03
CA PHE A 48 10.77 21.17 0.21
C PHE A 48 10.27 21.30 1.66
N PRO A 49 8.97 21.61 1.90
CA PRO A 49 8.52 21.99 3.23
C PRO A 49 8.81 20.99 4.33
N GLU A 50 8.60 19.71 4.06
CA GLU A 50 8.73 18.65 5.06
C GLU A 50 10.12 18.00 5.09
N SER A 51 10.70 17.71 3.92
CA SER A 51 11.98 16.99 3.82
C SER A 51 13.20 17.91 3.95
N GLN A 52 13.04 19.22 3.82
CA GLN A 52 14.13 20.20 3.84
C GLN A 52 13.82 21.44 4.68
N GLY A 53 12.71 21.46 5.43
CA GLY A 53 12.32 22.60 6.25
C GLY A 53 11.99 23.85 5.42
N GLY A 54 11.47 23.68 4.20
CA GLY A 54 11.02 24.79 3.37
C GLY A 54 9.71 25.45 3.85
N GLY A 55 9.39 26.58 3.24
CA GLY A 55 8.10 27.25 3.44
C GLY A 55 7.04 26.74 2.44
N GLN A 56 5.78 26.85 2.85
CA GLN A 56 4.61 26.57 2.01
C GLN A 56 4.35 27.73 1.01
N VAL A 57 5.37 28.16 0.28
CA VAL A 57 5.44 29.49 -0.36
C VAL A 57 4.64 29.62 -1.65
N TYR A 58 4.60 28.58 -2.50
CA TYR A 58 3.91 28.59 -3.79
C TYR A 58 2.78 27.57 -3.84
N GLY A 59 1.78 27.86 -4.68
CA GLY A 59 0.61 27.01 -4.81
C GLY A 59 -0.07 27.05 -6.17
N THR A 60 -0.86 26.00 -6.43
CA THR A 60 -1.85 25.94 -7.52
C THR A 60 -1.36 26.52 -8.86
N PRO A 61 -0.25 26.00 -9.42
CA PRO A 61 0.27 26.51 -10.68
C PRO A 61 -0.66 26.17 -11.84
N TRP A 62 -0.87 27.15 -12.72
CA TRP A 62 -1.49 26.99 -14.02
C TRP A 62 -0.47 27.27 -15.12
N PRO A 63 -0.10 26.27 -15.95
CA PRO A 63 0.92 26.47 -16.96
C PRO A 63 0.42 27.29 -18.15
N LEU A 64 1.22 28.27 -18.58
CA LEU A 64 1.03 29.01 -19.83
C LEU A 64 1.97 28.50 -20.92
N SER A 65 3.20 28.14 -20.54
CA SER A 65 4.23 27.47 -21.35
C SER A 65 5.22 26.73 -20.43
N GLU A 66 6.27 26.11 -20.97
CA GLU A 66 7.33 25.52 -20.12
C GLU A 66 8.06 26.55 -19.24
N ASN A 67 8.07 27.82 -19.66
CA ASN A 67 8.82 28.87 -19.00
C ASN A 67 7.95 29.84 -18.20
N TYR A 68 6.62 29.82 -18.37
CA TYR A 68 5.71 30.80 -17.76
C TYR A 68 4.48 30.14 -17.18
N HIS A 69 4.13 30.50 -15.95
CA HIS A 69 3.06 29.90 -15.18
C HIS A 69 2.35 30.98 -14.37
N LEU A 70 1.03 30.91 -14.26
CA LEU A 70 0.36 31.59 -13.16
C LEU A 70 0.47 30.71 -11.92
N CYS A 71 0.68 31.27 -10.75
CA CYS A 71 0.57 30.53 -9.51
C CYS A 71 0.15 31.48 -8.38
N VAL A 72 -0.07 30.92 -7.20
CA VAL A 72 -0.13 31.75 -5.99
C VAL A 72 1.20 31.76 -5.27
N TYR A 73 1.52 32.89 -4.65
CA TYR A 73 2.78 33.12 -3.94
C TYR A 73 2.57 34.04 -2.75
N ASP A 74 3.16 33.66 -1.61
CA ASP A 74 3.19 34.43 -0.37
C ASP A 74 4.65 34.67 0.06
N SER A 75 5.13 35.91 -0.13
CA SER A 75 6.48 36.34 0.24
C SER A 75 6.73 36.38 1.76
N SER A 76 5.66 36.43 2.56
CA SER A 76 5.73 36.47 4.02
C SER A 76 5.75 35.08 4.66
N MET A 77 5.47 34.04 3.88
CA MET A 77 5.36 32.66 4.37
C MET A 77 6.69 32.17 4.93
N GLN A 78 6.67 31.78 6.21
CA GLN A 78 7.85 31.28 6.91
C GLN A 78 7.89 29.74 6.89
N PRO A 79 9.09 29.13 6.90
CA PRO A 79 9.24 27.70 7.20
C PRO A 79 8.47 27.23 8.43
N GLY A 80 7.88 26.04 8.36
CA GLY A 80 7.10 25.44 9.46
C GLY A 80 5.74 26.07 9.73
N ALA A 81 5.40 27.17 9.06
CA ALA A 81 4.08 27.79 9.15
C ALA A 81 2.99 26.92 8.50
N GLY A 82 1.80 26.85 9.10
CA GLY A 82 0.64 26.15 8.53
C GLY A 82 0.78 24.62 8.48
N GLN A 83 1.65 24.05 9.32
CA GLN A 83 1.77 22.61 9.53
C GLN A 83 0.63 22.09 10.43
N GLU A 84 0.36 20.79 10.35
CA GLU A 84 -0.59 20.07 11.19
C GLU A 84 -0.30 20.31 12.69
N GLY A 85 -1.35 20.49 13.48
CA GLY A 85 -1.24 20.83 14.91
C GLY A 85 -0.79 22.27 15.20
N GLY A 86 -0.44 23.06 14.18
CA GLY A 86 -0.14 24.48 14.30
C GLY A 86 -1.38 25.37 14.42
N GLY A 87 -1.18 26.61 14.85
CA GLY A 87 -2.23 27.63 14.85
C GLY A 87 -2.66 28.02 13.44
N PHE A 88 -3.92 28.45 13.30
CA PHE A 88 -4.44 28.95 12.02
C PHE A 88 -3.58 30.10 11.48
N ARG A 89 -3.16 29.99 10.22
CA ARG A 89 -2.47 31.05 9.48
C ARG A 89 -3.16 31.23 8.15
N ARG A 90 -3.70 32.44 7.92
CA ARG A 90 -4.45 32.76 6.70
C ARG A 90 -3.59 32.67 5.42
N GLY A 91 -2.32 33.04 5.50
CA GLY A 91 -1.44 33.27 4.34
C GLY A 91 -1.77 34.59 3.62
N ASP A 92 -0.75 35.21 3.02
CA ASP A 92 -0.84 36.43 2.19
C ASP A 92 -0.61 36.10 0.70
N TYR A 93 -1.28 35.05 0.23
CA TYR A 93 -1.13 34.55 -1.13
C TYR A 93 -1.75 35.52 -2.15
N GLY A 94 -0.93 36.03 -3.07
CA GLY A 94 -1.37 36.73 -4.28
C GLY A 94 -1.25 35.85 -5.52
N ILE A 95 -1.89 36.24 -6.63
CA ILE A 95 -1.71 35.65 -7.96
C ILE A 95 -0.50 36.31 -8.62
N TYR A 96 0.44 35.49 -9.06
CA TYR A 96 1.65 35.94 -9.75
C TYR A 96 1.81 35.25 -11.10
N LEU A 97 2.41 35.97 -12.05
CA LEU A 97 3.09 35.38 -13.19
C LEU A 97 4.51 35.02 -12.74
N VAL A 98 4.85 33.75 -12.79
CA VAL A 98 6.16 33.22 -12.41
C VAL A 98 6.82 32.59 -13.62
N ASP A 99 8.10 32.86 -13.78
CA ASP A 99 8.88 32.27 -14.86
C ASP A 99 9.93 31.25 -14.39
N ALA A 100 10.53 30.54 -15.35
CA ALA A 100 11.59 29.57 -15.09
C ALA A 100 12.96 30.19 -14.78
N PHE A 101 13.05 31.52 -14.76
CA PHE A 101 14.29 32.29 -14.57
C PHE A 101 14.36 32.93 -13.17
N GLY A 102 13.31 32.79 -12.37
CA GLY A 102 13.24 33.26 -10.99
C GLY A 102 12.46 34.57 -10.80
N ASN A 103 11.86 35.10 -11.86
CA ASN A 103 11.05 36.32 -11.77
C ASN A 103 9.62 36.01 -11.34
N ARG A 104 9.03 37.01 -10.67
CA ARG A 104 7.66 37.00 -10.17
C ARG A 104 7.06 38.38 -10.42
N GLU A 105 5.97 38.43 -11.18
CA GLU A 105 5.20 39.65 -11.40
C GLU A 105 3.84 39.51 -10.71
N LEU A 106 3.49 40.47 -9.84
CA LEU A 106 2.20 40.47 -9.17
C LEU A 106 1.10 40.79 -10.18
N VAL A 107 0.17 39.86 -10.37
CA VAL A 107 -1.02 40.08 -11.20
C VAL A 107 -2.13 40.68 -10.36
N TYR A 108 -2.36 40.09 -9.18
CA TYR A 108 -3.44 40.51 -8.29
C TYR A 108 -3.20 39.99 -6.86
N ARG A 109 -3.53 40.81 -5.86
CA ARG A 109 -3.62 40.38 -4.46
C ARG A 109 -4.85 41.04 -3.85
N ASP A 110 -5.59 40.24 -3.09
CA ASP A 110 -6.69 40.73 -2.28
C ASP A 110 -6.21 40.97 -0.84
N PRO A 111 -6.50 42.13 -0.22
CA PRO A 111 -6.07 42.42 1.15
C PRO A 111 -6.86 41.62 2.21
N GLU A 112 -8.05 41.11 1.90
CA GLU A 112 -8.97 40.45 2.83
C GLU A 112 -9.00 38.92 2.72
N ILE A 113 -8.59 38.34 1.59
CA ILE A 113 -8.48 36.89 1.39
C ILE A 113 -7.16 36.45 0.74
N GLY A 114 -6.76 35.19 0.99
CA GLY A 114 -5.69 34.56 0.22
C GLY A 114 -6.20 34.12 -1.16
N CYS A 115 -5.50 34.49 -2.22
CA CYS A 115 -5.83 34.03 -3.57
C CYS A 115 -5.49 32.53 -3.73
N LEU A 116 -6.24 31.84 -4.60
CA LEU A 116 -6.05 30.41 -4.89
C LEU A 116 -6.43 30.10 -6.35
N SER A 117 -5.78 29.10 -6.95
CA SER A 117 -6.17 28.48 -8.23
C SER A 117 -6.43 29.48 -9.38
N PRO A 118 -5.42 30.22 -9.83
CA PRO A 118 -5.56 31.05 -11.02
C PRO A 118 -5.87 30.18 -12.25
N ILE A 119 -7.04 30.38 -12.85
CA ILE A 119 -7.46 29.68 -14.06
C ILE A 119 -7.81 30.73 -15.13
N PRO A 120 -6.99 30.90 -16.17
CA PRO A 120 -7.31 31.79 -17.27
C PRO A 120 -8.61 31.39 -17.98
N LEU A 121 -9.47 32.37 -18.25
CA LEU A 121 -10.64 32.17 -19.09
C LEU A 121 -10.21 32.10 -20.56
N ARG A 122 -10.18 30.89 -21.13
CA ARG A 122 -9.84 30.64 -22.53
C ARG A 122 -10.66 29.48 -23.09
N ALA A 123 -10.98 29.53 -24.38
CA ALA A 123 -11.52 28.38 -25.09
C ALA A 123 -10.56 27.16 -25.00
N ARG A 124 -11.10 25.97 -24.76
CA ARG A 124 -10.34 24.70 -24.69
C ARG A 124 -11.02 23.64 -25.53
N THR A 125 -10.23 22.80 -26.20
CA THR A 125 -10.75 21.60 -26.87
C THR A 125 -11.29 20.64 -25.82
N LYS A 126 -12.54 20.20 -26.00
CA LYS A 126 -13.13 19.15 -25.14
C LYS A 126 -12.30 17.87 -25.29
N PRO A 127 -11.79 17.28 -24.18
CA PRO A 127 -11.10 15.99 -24.26
C PRO A 127 -12.00 14.92 -24.92
N PRO A 128 -11.43 13.99 -25.70
CA PRO A 128 -12.21 12.90 -26.29
C PRO A 128 -12.89 12.09 -25.18
N ALA A 129 -14.15 11.71 -25.40
CA ALA A 129 -14.85 10.82 -24.48
C ALA A 129 -14.27 9.41 -24.65
N THR A 130 -13.75 8.83 -23.57
CA THR A 130 -13.36 7.42 -23.55
C THR A 130 -14.62 6.55 -23.49
N PRO A 131 -14.73 5.49 -24.32
CA PRO A 131 -15.76 4.48 -24.12
C PRO A 131 -15.60 3.89 -22.71
N SER A 132 -16.71 3.66 -22.01
CA SER A 132 -16.72 2.90 -20.76
C SER A 132 -16.99 1.42 -21.12
N PRO A 133 -15.97 0.55 -21.23
CA PRO A 133 -16.15 -0.85 -21.57
C PRO A 133 -16.83 -1.65 -20.45
N SER A 134 -16.74 -1.18 -19.20
CA SER A 134 -17.61 -1.69 -18.15
C SER A 134 -19.02 -1.22 -18.47
N LEU A 135 -19.94 -2.18 -18.70
CA LEU A 135 -21.38 -1.93 -18.64
C LEU A 135 -21.59 -0.92 -17.50
N PRO A 136 -22.26 0.22 -17.73
CA PRO A 136 -22.85 0.91 -16.61
C PRO A 136 -23.82 -0.12 -16.03
N ALA A 137 -23.37 -0.92 -15.07
CA ALA A 137 -24.27 -1.40 -14.05
C ALA A 137 -24.89 -0.09 -13.58
N GLU A 138 -26.14 0.14 -13.97
CA GLU A 138 -26.96 1.27 -13.58
C GLU A 138 -26.87 1.38 -12.05
N ARG A 139 -25.86 2.08 -11.54
CA ARG A 139 -25.72 2.26 -10.10
C ARG A 139 -26.54 3.47 -9.75
N ASN A 140 -27.84 3.25 -9.73
CA ASN A 140 -28.78 4.09 -8.98
C ASN A 140 -28.53 3.97 -7.46
N ARG A 141 -27.56 3.15 -7.00
CA ARG A 141 -27.13 3.08 -5.60
C ARG A 141 -25.62 2.77 -5.43
N PRO A 142 -25.01 3.19 -4.31
CA PRO A 142 -23.66 2.76 -3.90
C PRO A 142 -23.53 1.23 -3.76
N THR A 143 -22.30 0.73 -3.94
CA THR A 143 -21.93 -0.65 -3.60
C THR A 143 -22.13 -0.91 -2.10
N GLN A 144 -22.60 -2.09 -1.75
CA GLN A 144 -22.77 -2.54 -0.37
C GLN A 144 -21.96 -3.80 -0.11
N VAL A 145 -21.59 -4.02 1.16
CA VAL A 145 -20.93 -5.25 1.60
C VAL A 145 -21.80 -6.46 1.22
N GLY A 146 -21.19 -7.44 0.55
CA GLY A 146 -21.86 -8.63 0.05
C GLY A 146 -22.50 -8.50 -1.33
N ASP A 147 -22.46 -7.32 -1.98
CA ASP A 147 -22.88 -7.19 -3.38
C ASP A 147 -22.06 -8.16 -4.26
N PRO A 148 -22.70 -8.92 -5.17
CA PRO A 148 -21.99 -9.82 -6.06
C PRO A 148 -21.23 -9.03 -7.13
N GLY A 149 -20.08 -9.55 -7.52
CA GLY A 149 -19.31 -9.00 -8.63
C GLY A 149 -17.99 -9.71 -8.80
N GLU A 150 -17.64 -9.99 -10.04
CA GLU A 150 -16.41 -10.71 -10.40
C GLU A 150 -15.73 -9.99 -11.55
N ALA A 151 -14.41 -10.05 -11.56
CA ALA A 151 -13.55 -9.57 -12.62
C ALA A 151 -12.41 -10.57 -12.83
N THR A 152 -11.66 -10.42 -13.92
CA THR A 152 -10.52 -11.29 -14.23
C THR A 152 -9.23 -10.48 -14.31
N MET A 153 -8.16 -11.04 -13.77
CA MET A 153 -6.83 -10.45 -13.80
C MET A 153 -5.84 -11.37 -14.49
N LEU A 154 -4.95 -10.78 -15.27
CA LEU A 154 -3.84 -11.45 -15.95
C LEU A 154 -2.51 -10.81 -15.56
N VAL A 155 -1.57 -11.59 -15.05
CA VAL A 155 -0.16 -11.22 -14.97
C VAL A 155 0.56 -11.87 -16.14
N MET A 156 1.22 -11.07 -16.97
CA MET A 156 1.92 -11.56 -18.17
C MET A 156 3.15 -12.38 -17.81
N ASP A 157 3.99 -11.87 -16.90
CA ASP A 157 5.18 -12.57 -16.39
C ASP A 157 5.56 -11.98 -15.01
N VAL A 158 5.44 -12.78 -13.95
CA VAL A 158 5.82 -12.37 -12.59
C VAL A 158 7.31 -12.01 -12.46
N TYR A 159 8.17 -12.56 -13.32
CA TYR A 159 9.61 -12.34 -13.28
C TYR A 159 10.02 -10.99 -13.91
N ASN A 160 9.12 -10.37 -14.68
CA ASN A 160 9.31 -9.01 -15.14
C ASN A 160 9.09 -8.02 -13.98
N SER A 161 10.17 -7.59 -13.35
CA SER A 161 10.16 -6.81 -12.11
C SER A 161 11.25 -5.74 -12.15
N LEU A 162 11.00 -4.60 -11.51
CA LEU A 162 12.00 -3.54 -11.33
C LEU A 162 13.20 -4.00 -10.50
N LYS A 163 12.96 -4.76 -9.42
CA LYS A 163 14.02 -5.33 -8.57
C LYS A 163 14.31 -6.77 -8.99
N PRO A 164 15.58 -7.23 -8.98
CA PRO A 164 15.90 -8.60 -9.35
C PRO A 164 15.30 -9.60 -8.35
N TRP A 165 14.77 -10.70 -8.86
CA TRP A 165 14.36 -11.84 -8.04
C TRP A 165 15.58 -12.59 -7.48
N PRO A 166 15.45 -13.32 -6.35
CA PRO A 166 16.43 -14.33 -5.96
C PRO A 166 16.73 -15.29 -7.11
N LYS A 167 17.98 -15.73 -7.25
CA LYS A 167 18.43 -16.56 -8.39
C LYS A 167 17.67 -17.89 -8.51
N ASP A 168 17.19 -18.39 -7.38
CA ASP A 168 16.46 -19.64 -7.20
C ASP A 168 14.94 -19.42 -7.02
N ALA A 169 14.44 -18.21 -7.31
CA ALA A 169 13.02 -17.92 -7.21
C ALA A 169 12.22 -18.78 -8.20
N ASP A 170 11.37 -19.64 -7.64
CA ASP A 170 10.45 -20.50 -8.37
C ASP A 170 9.03 -20.21 -7.90
N ILE A 171 8.39 -19.23 -8.55
CA ILE A 171 7.06 -18.74 -8.20
C ILE A 171 6.01 -19.73 -8.69
N LYS A 172 5.18 -20.23 -7.76
CA LYS A 172 4.12 -21.22 -8.02
C LYS A 172 2.71 -20.67 -7.90
N ALA A 173 2.52 -19.60 -7.14
CA ALA A 173 1.20 -19.04 -6.93
C ALA A 173 1.22 -17.53 -6.68
N ILE A 174 0.11 -16.88 -6.97
CA ILE A 174 -0.23 -15.55 -6.50
C ILE A 174 -1.22 -15.69 -5.34
N ARG A 175 -0.88 -15.16 -4.17
CA ARG A 175 -1.83 -14.96 -3.06
C ARG A 175 -2.54 -13.63 -3.24
N VAL A 176 -3.87 -13.66 -3.19
CA VAL A 176 -4.72 -12.48 -3.33
C VAL A 176 -5.24 -12.07 -1.96
N TYR A 177 -5.07 -10.79 -1.63
CA TYR A 177 -5.62 -10.17 -0.43
C TYR A 177 -6.71 -9.18 -0.78
N GLN A 178 -7.69 -9.05 0.12
CA GLN A 178 -8.53 -7.87 0.24
C GLN A 178 -8.01 -6.99 1.38
N VAL A 179 -7.84 -5.69 1.13
CA VAL A 179 -7.60 -4.68 2.17
C VAL A 179 -8.95 -4.09 2.57
N LEU A 180 -9.18 -3.97 3.88
CA LEU A 180 -10.40 -3.36 4.39
C LEU A 180 -10.22 -1.85 4.54
N PRO A 181 -11.22 -1.03 4.18
CA PRO A 181 -11.23 0.38 4.56
C PRO A 181 -11.34 0.52 6.08
N MET A 182 -10.68 1.53 6.64
CA MET A 182 -10.76 1.83 8.08
C MET A 182 -11.92 2.81 8.35
N PRO A 183 -13.02 2.38 9.01
CA PRO A 183 -14.13 3.26 9.36
C PRO A 183 -13.89 4.03 10.67
N MET A 184 -12.81 3.69 11.40
CA MET A 184 -12.52 4.23 12.72
C MET A 184 -11.57 5.43 12.62
N PRO A 185 -11.76 6.50 13.41
CA PRO A 185 -10.79 7.59 13.50
C PRO A 185 -9.42 7.10 14.00
N SER A 186 -8.35 7.59 13.39
CA SER A 186 -6.98 7.45 13.87
C SER A 186 -6.40 8.84 14.13
N GLY A 187 -6.28 9.27 15.39
CA GLY A 187 -5.68 10.57 15.75
C GLY A 187 -6.34 11.27 16.94
N GLY A 188 -5.71 12.33 17.45
CA GLY A 188 -6.32 13.27 18.42
C GLY A 188 -6.72 12.68 19.78
N GLY A 189 -6.05 11.63 20.27
CA GLY A 189 -6.40 10.94 21.52
C GLY A 189 -7.42 9.80 21.35
N PHE A 190 -7.96 9.62 20.15
CA PHE A 190 -8.70 8.43 19.75
C PHE A 190 -7.71 7.41 19.21
N PHE A 191 -7.26 6.52 20.10
CA PHE A 191 -6.45 5.38 19.69
C PHE A 191 -7.39 4.34 19.08
N PRO A 192 -7.28 4.06 17.77
CA PRO A 192 -8.07 3.01 17.17
C PRO A 192 -7.73 1.69 17.86
N HIS A 193 -8.68 0.75 17.84
CA HIS A 193 -8.39 -0.61 18.23
C HIS A 193 -7.28 -1.16 17.32
N GLU A 194 -6.08 -1.30 17.87
CA GLU A 194 -4.90 -1.69 17.11
C GLU A 194 -5.09 -3.10 16.54
N THR A 195 -4.94 -3.22 15.23
CA THR A 195 -5.05 -4.48 14.48
C THR A 195 -3.80 -5.36 14.62
N GLY A 196 -2.71 -4.81 15.14
CA GLY A 196 -1.45 -5.51 15.42
C GLY A 196 -0.33 -4.53 15.79
N GLN A 197 0.87 -5.05 16.04
CA GLN A 197 2.06 -4.24 16.24
C GLN A 197 2.34 -3.40 14.99
N ARG A 198 2.34 -2.07 15.16
CA ARG A 198 2.68 -1.14 14.10
C ARG A 198 4.06 -1.45 13.53
N ILE A 199 4.15 -1.39 12.20
CA ILE A 199 5.39 -1.67 11.49
C ILE A 199 6.38 -0.53 11.72
N ALA A 200 7.63 -0.86 12.04
CA ALA A 200 8.63 0.13 12.46
C ALA A 200 8.79 1.29 11.45
N GLY A 201 8.86 0.98 10.15
CA GLY A 201 8.98 1.98 9.09
C GLY A 201 7.70 2.73 8.74
N ALA A 202 6.55 2.38 9.34
CA ALA A 202 5.26 3.04 9.09
C ALA A 202 4.92 4.11 10.16
N GLY A 203 5.81 4.32 11.14
CA GLY A 203 5.63 5.34 12.16
C GLY A 203 4.37 5.13 13.00
N ASP A 204 3.48 6.11 12.97
CA ASP A 204 2.23 6.11 13.73
C ASP A 204 1.04 5.48 12.99
N SER A 205 1.25 4.94 11.79
CA SER A 205 0.20 4.30 11.00
C SER A 205 -0.25 2.97 11.59
N VAL A 206 -1.57 2.76 11.59
CA VAL A 206 -2.20 1.47 11.95
C VAL A 206 -1.91 0.44 10.86
N VAL A 207 -1.72 -0.82 11.23
CA VAL A 207 -1.54 -1.91 10.24
C VAL A 207 -2.85 -2.14 9.50
N PRO A 208 -2.90 -2.05 8.16
CA PRO A 208 -4.16 -2.23 7.45
C PRO A 208 -4.75 -3.62 7.64
N ALA A 209 -6.02 -3.69 8.07
CA ALA A 209 -6.73 -4.96 8.18
C ALA A 209 -6.93 -5.54 6.79
N ARG A 210 -6.69 -6.84 6.63
CA ARG A 210 -6.69 -7.52 5.33
C ARG A 210 -6.94 -9.00 5.47
N TRP A 211 -7.60 -9.57 4.48
CA TRP A 211 -7.99 -10.98 4.43
C TRP A 211 -7.38 -11.67 3.22
N VAL A 212 -7.03 -12.94 3.36
CA VAL A 212 -6.48 -13.78 2.29
C VAL A 212 -7.63 -14.42 1.53
N LEU A 213 -7.98 -13.87 0.37
CA LEU A 213 -9.08 -14.41 -0.43
C LEU A 213 -8.76 -15.81 -0.97
N GLY A 214 -7.49 -16.08 -1.22
CA GLY A 214 -6.99 -17.37 -1.66
C GLY A 214 -5.77 -17.26 -2.56
N THR A 215 -5.47 -18.34 -3.26
CA THR A 215 -4.32 -18.42 -4.18
C THR A 215 -4.74 -18.80 -5.60
N ALA A 216 -3.99 -18.32 -6.58
CA ALA A 216 -4.09 -18.71 -7.98
C ALA A 216 -2.74 -19.24 -8.47
N PRO A 217 -2.72 -20.28 -9.33
CA PRO A 217 -1.48 -20.85 -9.84
C PRO A 217 -0.77 -19.91 -10.82
N VAL A 218 0.56 -19.94 -10.76
CA VAL A 218 1.48 -19.32 -11.73
C VAL A 218 2.03 -20.42 -12.64
N GLU A 219 1.96 -20.21 -13.94
CA GLU A 219 2.46 -21.14 -14.95
C GLU A 219 3.99 -21.10 -15.05
N SER A 220 4.58 -22.09 -15.74
CA SER A 220 6.03 -22.19 -15.90
C SER A 220 6.67 -21.05 -16.69
N ASP A 221 5.88 -20.29 -17.47
CA ASP A 221 6.33 -19.08 -18.16
C ASP A 221 6.18 -17.80 -17.31
N GLY A 222 5.80 -17.94 -16.03
CA GLY A 222 5.59 -16.83 -15.11
C GLY A 222 4.22 -16.17 -15.21
N SER A 223 3.34 -16.63 -16.11
CA SER A 223 2.01 -16.04 -16.28
C SER A 223 0.98 -16.54 -15.27
N ALA A 224 0.00 -15.70 -14.93
CA ALA A 224 -1.10 -16.07 -14.04
C ALA A 224 -2.42 -15.44 -14.49
N HIS A 225 -3.51 -16.20 -14.51
CA HIS A 225 -4.83 -15.76 -14.95
C HIS A 225 -5.90 -16.24 -13.96
N PHE A 226 -6.60 -15.31 -13.31
CA PHE A 226 -7.49 -15.64 -12.18
C PHE A 226 -8.65 -14.66 -12.01
N LYS A 227 -9.70 -15.15 -11.36
CA LYS A 227 -10.88 -14.39 -10.96
C LYS A 227 -10.65 -13.69 -9.63
N VAL A 228 -11.23 -12.50 -9.46
CA VAL A 228 -11.20 -11.73 -8.21
C VAL A 228 -12.56 -11.08 -7.97
N PRO A 229 -12.92 -10.79 -6.71
CA PRO A 229 -14.11 -10.02 -6.43
C PRO A 229 -13.97 -8.59 -6.95
N ALA A 230 -15.05 -8.05 -7.50
CA ALA A 230 -15.09 -6.69 -8.02
C ALA A 230 -15.38 -5.65 -6.92
N ASN A 231 -14.93 -4.42 -7.15
CA ASN A 231 -15.12 -3.23 -6.31
C ASN A 231 -14.55 -3.38 -4.89
N ARG A 232 -13.49 -4.18 -4.75
CA ARG A 232 -12.74 -4.35 -3.50
C ARG A 232 -11.31 -3.88 -3.71
N GLU A 233 -10.69 -3.37 -2.65
CA GLU A 233 -9.27 -3.04 -2.66
C GLU A 233 -8.44 -4.32 -2.51
N LEU A 234 -7.59 -4.61 -3.48
CA LEU A 234 -6.85 -5.86 -3.60
C LEU A 234 -5.33 -5.63 -3.69
N PHE A 235 -4.55 -6.54 -3.13
CA PHE A 235 -3.11 -6.62 -3.40
C PHE A 235 -2.62 -8.07 -3.49
N PHE A 236 -1.40 -8.25 -3.97
CA PHE A 236 -0.87 -9.57 -4.32
C PHE A 236 0.47 -9.88 -3.65
N GLN A 237 0.71 -11.18 -3.42
CA GLN A 237 2.02 -11.72 -3.11
C GLN A 237 2.38 -12.84 -4.09
N ALA A 238 3.63 -12.87 -4.54
CA ALA A 238 4.19 -13.98 -5.29
C ALA A 238 4.76 -15.02 -4.33
N LEU A 239 4.30 -16.26 -4.44
CA LEU A 239 4.65 -17.36 -3.54
C LEU A 239 5.57 -18.36 -4.22
N ASP A 240 6.56 -18.86 -3.47
CA ASP A 240 7.39 -19.98 -3.90
C ASP A 240 6.68 -21.34 -3.80
N SER A 241 7.38 -22.42 -4.11
CA SER A 241 6.89 -23.80 -3.98
C SER A 241 6.57 -24.25 -2.54
N ARG A 242 6.98 -23.48 -1.54
CA ARG A 242 6.71 -23.72 -0.11
C ARG A 242 5.55 -22.86 0.41
N GLY A 243 4.95 -22.02 -0.44
CA GLY A 243 3.88 -21.10 -0.06
C GLY A 243 4.37 -19.83 0.64
N LEU A 244 5.67 -19.54 0.63
CA LEU A 244 6.25 -18.35 1.27
C LEU A 244 6.24 -17.16 0.31
N ALA A 245 5.85 -15.99 0.81
CA ALA A 245 5.91 -14.76 0.04
C ALA A 245 7.37 -14.39 -0.29
N VAL A 246 7.69 -14.39 -1.59
CA VAL A 246 8.98 -13.91 -2.10
C VAL A 246 8.94 -12.39 -2.31
N GLN A 247 7.80 -11.87 -2.77
CA GLN A 247 7.57 -10.44 -3.01
C GLN A 247 6.13 -10.11 -2.57
N SER A 248 5.94 -8.96 -1.92
CA SER A 248 4.61 -8.45 -1.60
C SER A 248 4.42 -7.07 -2.20
N MET A 249 3.28 -6.86 -2.84
CA MET A 249 2.86 -5.55 -3.32
C MET A 249 2.68 -4.60 -2.11
N ARG A 250 3.25 -3.38 -2.22
CA ARG A 250 3.06 -2.26 -1.26
C ARG A 250 2.23 -1.13 -1.88
N SER A 251 1.12 -1.54 -2.45
CA SER A 251 0.10 -0.72 -3.09
C SER A 251 -1.16 -1.58 -3.14
N ALA A 252 -2.25 -1.05 -3.68
CA ALA A 252 -3.44 -1.82 -3.96
C ALA A 252 -4.00 -1.44 -5.34
N THR A 253 -4.86 -2.31 -5.84
CA THR A 253 -5.63 -2.13 -7.07
C THR A 253 -7.08 -2.50 -6.81
N TYR A 254 -7.95 -2.21 -7.76
CA TYR A 254 -9.33 -2.64 -7.75
C TYR A 254 -9.80 -2.81 -9.18
N VAL A 255 -10.88 -3.54 -9.36
CA VAL A 255 -11.50 -3.81 -10.66
C VAL A 255 -13.01 -3.70 -10.54
N ARG A 256 -13.66 -3.21 -11.58
CA ARG A 256 -15.12 -3.16 -11.67
C ARG A 256 -15.68 -4.53 -12.07
N ASN A 257 -16.97 -4.72 -11.84
CA ASN A 257 -17.65 -5.95 -12.25
C ASN A 257 -17.54 -6.15 -13.77
N GLY A 258 -17.08 -7.32 -14.19
CA GLY A 258 -16.82 -7.66 -15.60
C GLY A 258 -15.56 -7.05 -16.20
N GLU A 259 -14.78 -6.29 -15.44
CA GLU A 259 -13.52 -5.72 -15.92
C GLU A 259 -12.45 -6.81 -16.12
N ARG A 260 -11.57 -6.57 -17.09
CA ARG A 260 -10.39 -7.38 -17.35
C ARG A 260 -9.16 -6.51 -17.18
N LEU A 261 -8.36 -6.78 -16.15
CA LEU A 261 -7.12 -6.04 -15.89
C LEU A 261 -5.91 -6.90 -16.24
N SER A 262 -4.93 -6.31 -16.92
CA SER A 262 -3.66 -6.97 -17.23
C SER A 262 -2.48 -6.19 -16.66
N CYS A 263 -1.59 -6.90 -15.97
CA CYS A 263 -0.30 -6.39 -15.49
C CYS A 263 0.81 -7.00 -16.33
N GLN A 264 1.77 -6.18 -16.76
CA GLN A 264 2.90 -6.67 -17.55
C GLN A 264 3.93 -7.42 -16.69
N GLY A 265 4.01 -7.10 -15.39
CA GLY A 265 4.84 -7.84 -14.45
C GLY A 265 4.57 -7.46 -12.99
N CYS A 266 5.48 -7.85 -12.11
CA CYS A 266 5.40 -7.54 -10.69
C CYS A 266 6.19 -6.27 -10.38
N HIS A 267 5.54 -5.11 -10.52
CA HIS A 267 6.17 -3.79 -10.33
C HIS A 267 7.27 -3.55 -11.37
N GLU A 268 6.94 -3.83 -12.64
CA GLU A 268 7.82 -3.73 -13.80
C GLU A 268 8.26 -2.28 -14.09
N PRO A 269 9.40 -2.09 -14.81
CA PRO A 269 9.85 -0.77 -15.22
C PRO A 269 8.81 -0.05 -16.11
N LYS A 270 8.26 1.06 -15.62
CA LYS A 270 7.20 1.82 -16.31
C LYS A 270 7.67 2.54 -17.59
N SER A 271 8.97 2.81 -17.71
CA SER A 271 9.58 3.52 -18.84
C SER A 271 9.97 2.60 -20.00
N HIS A 272 9.83 1.28 -19.83
CA HIS A 272 10.22 0.31 -20.84
C HIS A 272 8.99 -0.14 -21.61
N ALA A 273 9.14 -0.23 -22.94
CA ALA A 273 8.18 -0.97 -23.73
C ALA A 273 8.15 -2.43 -23.23
N PRO A 274 6.97 -3.06 -23.12
CA PRO A 274 6.90 -4.48 -22.85
C PRO A 274 7.82 -5.26 -23.79
N ALA A 275 8.61 -6.18 -23.24
CA ALA A 275 9.36 -7.11 -24.07
C ALA A 275 8.37 -7.88 -24.96
N ALA A 276 8.71 -8.08 -26.23
CA ALA A 276 7.90 -8.90 -27.11
C ALA A 276 7.75 -10.30 -26.48
N PRO A 277 6.52 -10.74 -26.16
CA PRO A 277 6.33 -12.03 -25.54
C PRO A 277 6.79 -13.14 -26.51
N LYS A 278 7.46 -14.18 -25.99
CA LYS A 278 7.93 -15.34 -26.78
C LYS A 278 6.78 -16.18 -27.36
N GLY A 279 5.55 -15.91 -26.94
CA GLY A 279 4.31 -16.56 -27.32
C GLY A 279 3.16 -16.06 -26.42
N PRO A 280 1.90 -16.45 -26.68
CA PRO A 280 0.82 -16.11 -25.77
C PRO A 280 1.06 -16.75 -24.38
N PRO A 281 0.81 -16.01 -23.28
CA PRO A 281 0.94 -16.53 -21.93
C PRO A 281 0.25 -17.88 -21.74
N LEU A 282 0.91 -18.84 -21.09
CA LEU A 282 0.34 -20.17 -20.81
C LEU A 282 -0.98 -20.07 -20.03
N ALA A 283 -1.10 -19.10 -19.13
CA ALA A 283 -2.29 -18.92 -18.31
C ALA A 283 -3.53 -18.52 -19.12
N LEU A 284 -3.35 -17.95 -20.33
CA LEU A 284 -4.45 -17.63 -21.26
C LEU A 284 -4.93 -18.84 -22.08
N LYS A 285 -4.25 -19.98 -22.00
CA LYS A 285 -4.69 -21.22 -22.66
C LYS A 285 -5.81 -21.93 -21.91
N ARG A 286 -6.22 -21.40 -20.77
CA ARG A 286 -7.28 -21.91 -19.90
C ARG A 286 -8.12 -20.77 -19.37
N GLU A 287 -9.30 -21.13 -18.87
CA GLU A 287 -10.15 -20.20 -18.13
C GLU A 287 -9.42 -19.64 -16.90
N PRO A 288 -9.76 -18.40 -16.47
CA PRO A 288 -9.15 -17.82 -15.28
C PRO A 288 -9.48 -18.67 -14.05
N SER A 289 -8.45 -18.96 -13.26
CA SER A 289 -8.57 -19.77 -12.05
C SER A 289 -9.52 -19.12 -11.04
N VAL A 290 -10.38 -19.93 -10.43
CA VAL A 290 -11.03 -19.57 -9.18
C VAL A 290 -9.99 -19.67 -8.06
N LEU A 291 -9.96 -18.66 -7.19
CA LEU A 291 -9.05 -18.63 -6.05
C LEU A 291 -9.30 -19.83 -5.14
N GLN A 292 -8.24 -20.56 -4.82
CA GLN A 292 -8.30 -21.62 -3.82
C GLN A 292 -8.23 -21.00 -2.43
N PRO A 293 -9.27 -21.17 -1.58
CA PRO A 293 -9.25 -20.66 -0.22
C PRO A 293 -8.04 -21.17 0.56
N ASP A 294 -7.52 -20.33 1.45
CA ASP A 294 -6.42 -20.68 2.35
C ASP A 294 -6.98 -21.27 3.68
N VAL A 295 -6.12 -21.54 4.65
CA VAL A 295 -6.49 -22.17 5.93
C VAL A 295 -7.44 -21.30 6.78
N PRO A 296 -8.27 -21.91 7.66
CA PRO A 296 -9.12 -21.18 8.60
C PRO A 296 -8.35 -20.14 9.43
N GLY A 297 -8.92 -18.95 9.58
CA GLY A 297 -8.30 -17.80 10.23
C GLY A 297 -7.51 -16.88 9.27
N SER A 298 -7.54 -17.16 7.97
CA SER A 298 -6.97 -16.30 6.91
C SER A 298 -8.02 -15.37 6.27
N ASN A 299 -9.30 -15.78 6.28
CA ASN A 299 -10.43 -15.02 5.74
C ASN A 299 -11.75 -15.37 6.50
N PRO A 300 -12.22 -14.52 7.42
CA PRO A 300 -11.56 -13.31 7.88
C PRO A 300 -10.24 -13.63 8.59
N PHE A 301 -9.28 -12.70 8.50
CA PHE A 301 -7.99 -12.88 9.15
C PHE A 301 -8.12 -12.79 10.68
N SER A 302 -7.56 -13.75 11.43
CA SER A 302 -7.61 -13.78 12.88
C SER A 302 -6.43 -14.56 13.46
N TYR A 303 -5.50 -13.90 14.17
CA TYR A 303 -4.42 -14.58 14.88
C TYR A 303 -4.92 -15.63 15.89
N PRO A 304 -5.97 -15.36 16.69
CA PRO A 304 -6.56 -16.37 17.58
C PRO A 304 -7.00 -17.66 16.89
N LYS A 305 -7.45 -17.60 15.63
CA LYS A 305 -7.83 -18.79 14.85
C LYS A 305 -6.68 -19.38 14.03
N LEU A 306 -5.81 -18.52 13.51
CA LEU A 306 -4.77 -18.90 12.59
C LEU A 306 -3.57 -19.53 13.30
N VAL A 307 -3.04 -18.85 14.32
CA VAL A 307 -1.73 -19.16 14.91
C VAL A 307 -1.84 -19.79 16.29
N GLN A 308 -2.69 -19.26 17.17
CA GLN A 308 -2.77 -19.73 18.56
C GLN A 308 -3.00 -21.25 18.68
N PRO A 309 -3.88 -21.90 17.88
CA PRO A 309 -4.10 -23.33 17.98
C PRO A 309 -2.84 -24.15 17.64
N VAL A 310 -1.99 -23.64 16.73
CA VAL A 310 -0.72 -24.27 16.38
C VAL A 310 0.24 -24.21 17.57
N LEU A 311 0.32 -23.06 18.24
CA LEU A 311 1.19 -22.87 19.40
C LEU A 311 0.73 -23.75 20.57
N GLU A 312 -0.57 -23.87 20.80
CA GLU A 312 -1.12 -24.71 21.88
C GLU A 312 -0.82 -26.18 21.66
N LYS A 313 -1.01 -26.64 20.43
CA LYS A 313 -0.74 -28.02 20.06
C LYS A 313 0.75 -28.39 20.16
N ASN A 314 1.65 -27.47 19.81
CA ASN A 314 3.05 -27.81 19.53
C ASN A 314 4.09 -27.17 20.47
N CYS A 315 3.75 -26.06 21.15
CA CYS A 315 4.75 -25.20 21.79
C CYS A 315 4.46 -24.92 23.27
N VAL A 316 3.19 -24.66 23.63
CA VAL A 316 2.81 -24.14 24.96
C VAL A 316 3.31 -25.04 26.09
N ASP A 317 3.08 -26.36 26.03
CA ASP A 317 3.47 -27.29 27.10
C ASP A 317 4.96 -27.22 27.46
N CYS A 318 5.84 -27.15 26.46
CA CYS A 318 7.28 -27.09 26.68
C CYS A 318 7.71 -25.70 27.18
N HIS A 319 7.11 -24.65 26.64
CA HIS A 319 7.39 -23.27 27.03
C HIS A 319 6.94 -22.98 28.47
N GLU A 320 5.82 -23.56 28.91
CA GLU A 320 5.35 -23.46 30.29
C GLU A 320 6.25 -24.18 31.30
N LYS A 321 6.80 -25.35 30.92
CA LYS A 321 7.78 -26.08 31.75
C LYS A 321 9.10 -25.33 31.90
N ASN A 322 9.40 -24.42 30.97
CA ASN A 322 10.64 -23.64 30.92
C ASN A 322 10.41 -22.13 31.16
N LYS A 323 9.41 -21.78 31.99
CA LYS A 323 9.11 -20.39 32.39
C LYS A 323 10.38 -19.66 32.84
N GLY A 324 10.56 -18.43 32.34
CA GLY A 324 11.73 -17.60 32.59
C GLY A 324 12.91 -17.83 31.63
N LYS A 325 12.92 -18.94 30.88
CA LYS A 325 13.89 -19.21 29.80
C LYS A 325 13.27 -19.21 28.41
N ALA A 326 11.98 -19.52 28.31
CA ALA A 326 11.21 -19.53 27.07
C ALA A 326 10.16 -18.40 27.05
N PRO A 327 9.80 -17.86 25.86
CA PRO A 327 8.74 -16.88 25.74
C PRO A 327 7.38 -17.48 26.12
N ASN A 328 6.50 -16.64 26.65
CA ASN A 328 5.16 -17.04 27.03
C ASN A 328 4.25 -17.15 25.80
N LEU A 329 3.70 -18.35 25.54
CA LEU A 329 2.88 -18.65 24.37
C LEU A 329 1.38 -18.86 24.69
N GLY A 330 0.93 -18.46 25.88
CA GLY A 330 -0.46 -18.58 26.31
C GLY A 330 -1.41 -17.53 25.69
N ARG A 331 -2.71 -17.71 25.96
CA ARG A 331 -3.82 -16.85 25.50
C ARG A 331 -4.09 -15.65 26.39
N GLU A 332 -3.59 -15.64 27.61
CA GLU A 332 -3.93 -14.62 28.58
C GLU A 332 -3.60 -13.22 28.03
N PRO A 333 -4.50 -12.24 28.25
CA PRO A 333 -4.32 -10.91 27.69
C PRO A 333 -3.10 -10.24 28.32
N MET A 334 -2.27 -9.64 27.48
CA MET A 334 -1.11 -8.84 27.88
C MET A 334 -1.28 -7.41 27.35
N LYS A 335 -0.27 -6.86 26.68
CA LYS A 335 -0.33 -5.51 26.10
C LYS A 335 -1.41 -5.47 25.02
N ASN A 336 -2.19 -4.37 25.03
CA ASN A 336 -3.33 -4.14 24.13
C ASN A 336 -4.44 -5.21 24.19
N LYS A 337 -4.49 -6.00 25.27
CA LYS A 337 -5.37 -7.18 25.43
C LYS A 337 -5.16 -8.28 24.37
N TRP A 338 -4.07 -8.23 23.61
CA TRP A 338 -3.67 -9.33 22.74
C TRP A 338 -3.11 -10.48 23.58
N PHE A 339 -3.09 -11.68 22.99
CA PHE A 339 -2.55 -12.86 23.64
C PHE A 339 -1.07 -12.68 24.04
N ALA A 340 -0.68 -13.28 25.16
CA ALA A 340 0.71 -13.32 25.61
C ALA A 340 1.63 -13.89 24.52
N SER A 341 1.15 -14.89 23.78
CA SER A 341 1.86 -15.48 22.64
C SER A 341 2.24 -14.47 21.57
N TYR A 342 1.28 -13.64 21.15
CA TYR A 342 1.51 -12.63 20.13
C TYR A 342 2.58 -11.65 20.57
N ASN A 343 2.41 -11.06 21.76
CA ASN A 343 3.34 -10.09 22.32
C ASN A 343 4.76 -10.67 22.48
N SER A 344 4.87 -11.92 22.94
CA SER A 344 6.16 -12.58 23.17
C SER A 344 6.86 -13.00 21.87
N LEU A 345 6.11 -13.19 20.77
CA LEU A 345 6.67 -13.55 19.46
C LEU A 345 7.08 -12.34 18.61
N LEU A 346 6.60 -11.12 18.92
CA LEU A 346 6.95 -9.90 18.16
C LEU A 346 8.45 -9.69 17.91
N PRO A 347 9.38 -9.96 18.86
CA PRO A 347 10.83 -9.82 18.61
C PRO A 347 11.39 -10.78 17.55
N TYR A 348 10.64 -11.84 17.22
CA TYR A 348 10.99 -12.86 16.23
C TYR A 348 10.17 -12.76 14.95
N ALA A 349 9.04 -12.05 14.99
CA ALA A 349 8.10 -11.89 13.89
C ALA A 349 8.60 -10.90 12.82
N PHE A 350 7.86 -10.80 11.71
CA PHE A 350 8.13 -9.81 10.67
C PHE A 350 7.33 -8.53 10.97
N THR A 351 8.01 -7.50 11.47
CA THR A 351 7.42 -6.22 11.90
C THR A 351 8.15 -4.99 11.35
N ASP A 352 9.02 -5.20 10.35
CA ASP A 352 9.85 -4.15 9.76
C ASP A 352 10.22 -4.52 8.31
N TYR A 353 9.84 -3.67 7.36
CA TYR A 353 10.18 -3.82 5.95
C TYR A 353 11.64 -3.51 5.63
N LYS A 354 12.40 -2.87 6.54
CA LYS A 354 13.72 -2.26 6.33
C LYS A 354 13.76 -1.09 5.35
N ASP A 355 12.92 -1.14 4.32
CA ASP A 355 12.63 -0.06 3.37
C ASP A 355 11.19 0.42 3.60
N ALA A 356 11.03 1.69 3.98
CA ALA A 356 9.74 2.27 4.33
C ALA A 356 8.80 2.44 3.12
N LEU A 357 9.30 2.35 1.88
CA LEU A 357 8.51 2.57 0.66
C LEU A 357 8.23 1.27 -0.11
N ARG A 358 9.15 0.29 -0.06
CA ARG A 358 9.07 -0.91 -0.93
C ARG A 358 9.42 -2.19 -0.19
N THR A 359 9.05 -3.32 -0.80
CA THR A 359 9.61 -4.63 -0.45
C THR A 359 10.83 -4.91 -1.31
N THR A 360 11.65 -5.86 -0.86
CA THR A 360 12.77 -6.40 -1.62
C THR A 360 12.54 -7.89 -1.84
N PRO A 361 12.59 -8.39 -3.09
CA PRO A 361 12.40 -9.81 -3.38
C PRO A 361 13.28 -10.71 -2.50
N GLY A 362 12.68 -11.71 -1.86
CA GLY A 362 13.33 -12.65 -0.95
C GLY A 362 13.57 -12.14 0.47
N GLN A 363 13.27 -10.87 0.76
CA GLN A 363 13.50 -10.23 2.07
C GLN A 363 12.19 -9.72 2.70
N PHE A 364 11.10 -10.47 2.53
CA PHE A 364 9.79 -10.12 3.05
C PHE A 364 9.17 -11.26 3.87
N GLY A 365 8.29 -10.90 4.82
CA GLY A 365 7.42 -11.84 5.50
C GLY A 365 8.16 -12.93 6.26
N ALA A 366 7.69 -14.17 6.12
CA ALA A 366 8.30 -15.33 6.76
C ALA A 366 9.80 -15.46 6.49
N ARG A 367 10.24 -15.27 5.23
CA ARG A 367 11.64 -15.40 4.80
C ARG A 367 12.57 -14.42 5.52
N ALA A 368 12.07 -13.24 5.86
CA ALA A 368 12.83 -12.22 6.59
C ALA A 368 12.62 -12.27 8.11
N SER A 369 11.76 -13.14 8.62
CA SER A 369 11.51 -13.27 10.05
C SER A 369 12.57 -14.12 10.75
N LYS A 370 12.87 -13.81 12.01
CA LYS A 370 13.75 -14.67 12.83
C LYS A 370 13.05 -15.97 13.21
N LEU A 371 11.73 -15.92 13.41
CA LEU A 371 10.92 -17.06 13.82
C LEU A 371 10.98 -18.19 12.79
N PHE A 372 10.69 -17.91 11.52
CA PHE A 372 10.75 -18.93 10.47
C PHE A 372 12.17 -19.49 10.33
N ASN A 373 13.19 -18.64 10.29
CA ASN A 373 14.58 -19.06 10.18
C ASN A 373 15.04 -19.95 11.35
N MET A 374 14.49 -19.74 12.55
CA MET A 374 14.73 -20.61 13.70
C MET A 374 14.02 -21.96 13.53
N LEU A 375 12.74 -21.96 13.15
CA LEU A 375 11.96 -23.17 12.95
C LEU A 375 12.51 -24.04 11.80
N GLU A 376 12.99 -23.41 10.73
CA GLU A 376 13.60 -24.09 9.59
C GLU A 376 14.90 -24.83 9.97
N LYS A 377 15.69 -24.25 10.88
CA LYS A 377 16.91 -24.90 11.42
C LYS A 377 16.60 -26.02 12.41
N GLY A 378 15.35 -26.13 12.86
CA GLY A 378 14.91 -27.02 13.92
C GLY A 378 14.89 -26.34 15.28
N HIS A 379 13.96 -26.78 16.13
CA HIS A 379 13.75 -26.24 17.47
C HIS A 379 13.45 -27.38 18.46
N HIS A 380 14.48 -27.87 19.16
CA HIS A 380 14.36 -28.94 20.18
C HIS A 380 13.56 -30.17 19.70
N ASP A 381 13.97 -30.75 18.56
CA ASP A 381 13.34 -31.93 17.94
C ASP A 381 11.87 -31.77 17.51
N LEU A 382 11.33 -30.55 17.57
CA LEU A 382 9.97 -30.24 17.11
C LEU A 382 9.81 -30.59 15.62
N LYS A 383 8.75 -31.34 15.31
CA LYS A 383 8.32 -31.65 13.94
C LYS A 383 6.94 -31.09 13.70
N LEU A 384 6.88 -29.91 13.09
CA LEU A 384 5.61 -29.32 12.66
C LEU A 384 5.07 -30.04 11.43
N SER A 385 3.76 -30.21 11.37
CA SER A 385 3.10 -30.60 10.13
C SER A 385 3.23 -29.48 9.08
N PRO A 386 3.13 -29.80 7.77
CA PRO A 386 3.16 -28.77 6.73
C PRO A 386 2.09 -27.68 6.93
N GLU A 387 0.89 -28.05 7.38
CA GLU A 387 -0.18 -27.08 7.66
C GLU A 387 0.14 -26.18 8.86
N ASP A 388 0.68 -26.76 9.95
CA ASP A 388 1.04 -26.00 11.15
C ASP A 388 2.13 -24.96 10.83
N LEU A 389 3.14 -25.34 10.03
CA LEU A 389 4.16 -24.41 9.56
C LEU A 389 3.58 -23.35 8.61
N HIS A 390 2.67 -23.74 7.72
CA HIS A 390 1.98 -22.82 6.81
C HIS A 390 1.20 -21.74 7.57
N ARG A 391 0.46 -22.11 8.63
CA ARG A 391 -0.27 -21.15 9.47
C ARG A 391 0.64 -20.09 10.11
N ILE A 392 1.80 -20.50 10.61
CA ILE A 392 2.80 -19.57 11.20
C ILE A 392 3.40 -18.68 10.11
N THR A 393 3.77 -19.24 8.96
CA THR A 393 4.40 -18.49 7.88
C THR A 393 3.43 -17.53 7.18
N LEU A 394 2.17 -17.92 7.02
CA LEU A 394 1.10 -17.05 6.53
C LEU A 394 0.92 -15.83 7.45
N TRP A 395 0.92 -16.02 8.76
CA TRP A 395 0.86 -14.90 9.72
C TRP A 395 2.04 -13.92 9.52
N LEU A 396 3.26 -14.44 9.37
CA LEU A 396 4.45 -13.62 9.13
C LEU A 396 4.35 -12.86 7.79
N ASP A 397 3.84 -13.51 6.74
CA ASP A 397 3.60 -12.92 5.42
C ASP A 397 2.49 -11.85 5.44
N THR A 398 1.61 -11.86 6.44
CA THR A 398 0.62 -10.79 6.67
C THR A 398 1.17 -9.61 7.48
N SER A 399 2.50 -9.47 7.56
CA SER A 399 3.17 -8.51 8.46
C SER A 399 2.78 -8.68 9.93
N SER A 400 2.56 -9.93 10.33
CA SER A 400 2.35 -10.31 11.72
C SER A 400 1.17 -9.59 12.40
N MET A 401 0.04 -9.42 11.69
CA MET A 401 -1.18 -8.82 12.26
C MET A 401 -1.78 -9.69 13.37
N PHE A 402 -2.64 -9.09 14.20
CA PHE A 402 -3.42 -9.79 15.21
C PHE A 402 -4.90 -9.91 14.82
N TYR A 403 -5.54 -8.80 14.43
CA TYR A 403 -6.94 -8.74 14.03
C TYR A 403 -7.09 -8.41 12.54
N GLY A 404 -8.08 -9.03 11.91
CA GLY A 404 -8.51 -8.73 10.54
C GLY A 404 -9.69 -7.76 10.47
N VAL A 405 -9.98 -6.97 11.51
CA VAL A 405 -11.07 -5.97 11.56
C VAL A 405 -10.62 -4.75 12.38
N TYR A 406 -11.20 -3.59 12.09
CA TYR A 406 -10.85 -2.34 12.79
C TYR A 406 -11.72 -2.07 14.00
N GLU A 407 -12.96 -2.53 13.97
CA GLU A 407 -13.94 -2.33 15.03
C GLU A 407 -13.53 -3.10 16.29
N LYS A 408 -13.63 -2.43 17.44
CA LYS A 408 -13.22 -3.00 18.72
C LYS A 408 -14.06 -4.22 19.07
N GLU A 409 -15.37 -4.14 18.89
CA GLU A 409 -16.33 -5.21 19.17
C GLU A 409 -16.02 -6.44 18.29
N GLY A 410 -15.64 -6.21 17.03
CA GLY A 410 -15.18 -7.25 16.12
C GLY A 410 -13.88 -7.89 16.60
N GLY A 411 -12.89 -7.11 17.01
CA GLY A 411 -11.67 -7.63 17.61
C GLY A 411 -11.92 -8.50 18.84
N GLU A 412 -12.75 -8.01 19.77
CA GLU A 412 -13.13 -8.75 20.97
C GLU A 412 -13.90 -10.05 20.63
N ALA A 413 -14.68 -10.07 19.53
CA ALA A 413 -15.31 -11.27 18.99
C ALA A 413 -14.29 -12.28 18.45
N MET A 414 -13.24 -11.84 17.74
CA MET A 414 -12.18 -12.73 17.26
C MET A 414 -11.45 -13.44 18.41
N LEU A 415 -11.30 -12.80 19.58
CA LEU A 415 -10.72 -13.44 20.76
C LEU A 415 -11.55 -14.65 21.26
N ARG A 416 -12.86 -14.65 21.00
CA ARG A 416 -13.78 -15.75 21.32
C ARG A 416 -13.87 -16.81 20.21
N GLY A 417 -13.12 -16.63 19.12
CA GLY A 417 -13.18 -17.53 17.96
C GLY A 417 -14.38 -17.27 17.06
N GLU A 418 -14.97 -16.07 17.07
CA GLU A 418 -16.04 -15.67 16.16
C GLU A 418 -15.46 -15.08 14.85
N ASP A 419 -16.30 -14.96 13.81
CA ASP A 419 -15.97 -14.34 12.52
C ASP A 419 -16.80 -13.05 12.33
N PRO A 420 -16.36 -11.92 12.90
CA PRO A 420 -17.10 -10.67 12.78
C PRO A 420 -17.07 -10.16 11.34
N LYS A 421 -18.15 -9.49 10.94
CA LYS A 421 -18.23 -8.78 9.66
C LYS A 421 -17.75 -7.33 9.85
N PRO A 422 -16.87 -6.81 8.98
CA PRO A 422 -16.46 -5.42 9.01
C PRO A 422 -17.59 -4.51 8.52
N THR A 423 -17.54 -3.23 8.90
CA THR A 423 -18.51 -2.23 8.46
C THR A 423 -18.32 -1.86 6.98
N LEU A 424 -17.08 -1.91 6.49
CA LEU A 424 -16.68 -1.58 5.11
C LEU A 424 -15.83 -2.72 4.51
N GLU A 425 -15.96 -2.97 3.20
CA GLU A 425 -15.23 -3.99 2.43
C GLU A 425 -14.77 -3.49 1.05
#